data_AF-A0A1F9NH19-F1
#
_entry.id   AF-A0A1F9NH19-F1
#
_cell.length_a   1.000
_cell.length_b   1.000
_cell.length_c   1.000
_cell.angle_alpha   90.00
_cell.angle_beta   90.00
_cell.angle_gamma   90.00
#
_symmetry.space_group_name_H-M   'P 1'
#
loop_
_entity.id
_entity.type
_entity.pdbx_description
1 polymer ?
#
loop_
_entity_poly.entity_id
_entity_poly.type
_entity_poly.pdbx_seq_one_letter_code
_entity_poly.pdbx_strand_id
1 'polypeptide(L)'
;MKKFTRVLLMVGIMLQLSFLPVYGNGFWKIKMAISERNAAEYIHKLKAGAQPGSLKRPEMRHDKEYEAEVYVKELNKAMDEAERLARQGKNEQIKEPELRFPPPKKSEY
;
A
#
# COMPACT_ATOMS: atom_id res chain seq x y z
N MET A 1 -51.00 0.34 15.79
CA MET A 1 -49.71 0.50 16.50
C MET A 1 -48.63 -0.52 16.11
N LYS A 2 -48.87 -1.85 16.11
CA LYS A 2 -47.85 -2.88 15.78
C LYS A 2 -47.20 -2.78 14.39
N LYS A 3 -47.89 -2.21 13.39
CA LYS A 3 -47.36 -2.01 12.03
C LYS A 3 -46.37 -0.85 11.94
N PHE A 4 -46.58 0.20 12.73
CA PHE A 4 -45.76 1.42 12.70
C PHE A 4 -44.39 1.17 13.34
N THR A 5 -44.37 0.46 14.48
CA THR A 5 -43.13 0.04 15.13
C THR A 5 -42.31 -0.93 14.28
N ARG A 6 -42.93 -1.81 13.50
CA ARG A 6 -42.24 -2.71 12.56
C ARG A 6 -41.51 -1.96 11.44
N VAL A 7 -42.15 -0.93 10.87
CA VAL A 7 -41.53 -0.11 9.81
C VAL A 7 -40.38 0.71 10.39
N LEU A 8 -40.58 1.31 11.57
CA LEU A 8 -39.52 2.07 12.25
C LEU A 8 -38.29 1.20 12.58
N LEU A 9 -38.53 -0.05 13.01
CA LEU A 9 -37.47 -1.00 13.33
C LEU A 9 -36.70 -1.44 12.08
N MET A 10 -37.38 -1.68 10.95
CA MET A 10 -36.72 -2.01 9.68
C MET A 10 -35.88 -0.86 9.14
N VAL A 11 -36.37 0.38 9.24
CA VAL A 11 -35.59 1.56 8.82
C VAL A 11 -34.35 1.75 9.70
N GLY A 12 -34.46 1.51 11.01
CA GLY A 12 -33.32 1.56 11.93
C GLY A 12 -32.24 0.50 11.60
N ILE A 13 -32.65 -0.73 11.30
CA ILE A 13 -31.72 -1.80 10.91
C ILE A 13 -31.07 -1.50 9.55
N MET A 14 -31.84 -0.97 8.58
CA MET A 14 -31.28 -0.56 7.29
C MET A 14 -30.27 0.58 7.42
N LEU A 15 -30.53 1.57 8.28
CA LEU A 15 -29.54 2.64 8.54
C LEU A 15 -28.27 2.06 9.16
N GLN A 16 -28.39 1.17 10.15
CA GLN A 16 -27.22 0.55 10.80
C GLN A 16 -26.39 -0.30 9.84
N LEU A 17 -27.01 -0.96 8.85
CA LEU A 17 -26.31 -1.69 7.79
C LEU A 17 -25.56 -0.76 6.81
N SER A 18 -26.07 0.46 6.58
CA SER A 18 -25.40 1.45 5.73
C SER A 18 -24.19 2.12 6.38
N PHE A 19 -24.09 2.11 7.72
CA PHE A 19 -22.95 2.63 8.47
C PHE A 19 -21.92 1.55 8.85
N LEU A 20 -22.16 0.30 8.50
CA LEU A 20 -21.25 -0.80 8.79
C LEU A 20 -20.03 -0.68 7.85
N PRO A 21 -18.80 -0.42 8.37
CA PRO A 21 -17.60 -0.17 7.56
C PRO A 21 -16.97 -1.49 7.08
N VAL A 22 -17.77 -2.43 6.58
CA VAL A 22 -17.39 -3.83 6.69
C VAL A 22 -16.36 -4.26 5.63
N TYR A 23 -16.19 -3.61 4.48
CA TYR A 23 -15.25 -4.15 3.47
C TYR A 23 -14.47 -3.14 2.59
N GLY A 24 -14.53 -1.83 2.84
CA GLY A 24 -13.95 -0.82 1.93
C GLY A 24 -12.54 -0.31 2.29
N ASN A 25 -12.31 0.11 3.53
CA ASN A 25 -11.23 1.08 3.82
C ASN A 25 -9.86 0.48 4.17
N GLY A 26 -9.73 -0.85 4.25
CA GLY A 26 -8.50 -1.51 4.70
C GLY A 26 -7.72 -2.26 3.62
N PHE A 27 -8.40 -2.78 2.59
CA PHE A 27 -7.77 -3.67 1.61
C PHE A 27 -6.71 -2.97 0.75
N TRP A 28 -6.93 -1.71 0.40
CA TRP A 28 -5.94 -0.95 -0.36
C TRP A 28 -4.66 -0.73 0.45
N LYS A 29 -4.77 -0.53 1.77
CA LYS A 29 -3.62 -0.36 2.67
C LYS A 29 -2.76 -1.63 2.73
N ILE A 30 -3.40 -2.81 2.77
CA ILE A 30 -2.69 -4.09 2.69
C ILE A 30 -1.93 -4.19 1.36
N LYS A 31 -2.56 -3.83 0.23
CA LYS A 31 -1.87 -3.80 -1.08
C LYS A 31 -0.69 -2.83 -1.07
N MET A 32 -0.83 -1.66 -0.44
CA MET A 32 0.25 -0.67 -0.33
C MET A 32 1.41 -1.20 0.53
N ALA A 33 1.13 -1.85 1.66
CA ALA A 33 2.15 -2.45 2.51
C ALA A 33 2.98 -3.52 1.77
N ILE A 34 2.34 -4.30 0.87
CA ILE A 34 3.05 -5.26 0.03
C ILE A 34 3.95 -4.55 -0.99
N SER A 35 3.43 -3.55 -1.69
CA SER A 35 4.21 -2.74 -2.65
C SER A 35 5.41 -2.06 -1.97
N GLU A 36 5.19 -1.49 -0.79
CA GLU A 36 6.20 -0.84 0.05
C GLU A 36 7.33 -1.82 0.41
N ARG A 37 6.97 -3.01 0.93
CA ARG A 37 7.95 -4.04 1.27
C ARG A 37 8.78 -4.45 0.07
N ASN A 38 8.14 -4.67 -1.09
CA ASN A 38 8.85 -5.08 -2.30
C ASN A 38 9.79 -3.98 -2.81
N ALA A 39 9.36 -2.71 -2.76
CA ALA A 39 10.19 -1.56 -3.12
C ALA A 39 11.38 -1.40 -2.16
N ALA A 40 11.16 -1.53 -0.85
CA ALA A 40 12.20 -1.47 0.16
C ALA A 40 13.25 -2.58 -0.03
N GLU A 41 12.81 -3.83 -0.30
CA GLU A 41 13.72 -4.94 -0.57
C GLU A 41 14.54 -4.69 -1.86
N TYR A 42 13.91 -4.16 -2.91
CA TYR A 42 14.60 -3.80 -4.14
C TYR A 42 15.66 -2.71 -3.91
N ILE A 43 15.30 -1.63 -3.22
CA ILE A 43 16.21 -0.53 -2.86
C ILE A 43 17.36 -1.03 -1.97
N HIS A 44 17.07 -1.93 -1.01
CA HIS A 44 18.11 -2.53 -0.18
C HIS A 44 19.11 -3.32 -1.02
N LYS A 45 18.66 -4.13 -1.99
CA LYS A 45 19.56 -4.86 -2.89
C LYS A 45 20.44 -3.90 -3.70
N LEU A 46 19.88 -2.80 -4.19
CA LEU A 46 20.65 -1.75 -4.88
C LEU A 46 21.70 -1.11 -3.97
N LYS A 47 21.33 -0.79 -2.72
CA LYS A 47 22.25 -0.26 -1.70
C LYS A 47 23.37 -1.24 -1.35
N ALA A 48 23.10 -2.54 -1.39
CA ALA A 48 24.12 -3.59 -1.22
C ALA A 48 25.04 -3.76 -2.45
N GLY A 49 24.84 -3.00 -3.52
CA GLY A 49 25.68 -3.00 -4.72
C GLY A 49 25.20 -3.91 -5.84
N ALA A 50 23.97 -4.39 -5.79
CA ALA A 50 23.38 -5.07 -6.93
C ALA A 50 23.19 -4.12 -8.11
N GLN A 51 23.44 -4.60 -9.33
CA GLN A 51 23.26 -3.79 -10.53
C GLN A 51 21.78 -3.69 -10.89
N PRO A 52 21.24 -2.50 -11.20
CA PRO A 52 19.82 -2.32 -11.54
C PRO A 52 19.31 -3.22 -12.66
N GLY A 53 20.12 -3.46 -13.70
CA GLY A 53 19.74 -4.33 -14.82
C GLY A 53 19.71 -5.83 -14.48
N SER A 54 20.32 -6.24 -13.37
CA SER A 54 20.31 -7.63 -12.90
C SER A 54 19.13 -7.94 -11.96
N LEU A 55 18.48 -6.90 -11.43
CA LEU A 55 17.35 -7.04 -10.51
C LEU A 55 16.04 -6.83 -11.25
N LYS A 56 15.05 -7.71 -10.98
CA LYS A 56 13.68 -7.47 -11.44
C LYS A 56 13.06 -6.35 -10.61
N ARG A 57 12.68 -5.25 -11.27
CA ARG A 57 11.94 -4.16 -10.63
C ARG A 57 10.57 -4.68 -10.17
N PRO A 58 10.16 -4.43 -8.91
CA PRO A 58 8.86 -4.86 -8.42
C PRO A 58 7.74 -4.06 -9.08
N GLU A 59 6.65 -4.75 -9.43
CA GLU A 59 5.43 -4.12 -9.93
C GLU A 59 4.65 -3.53 -8.76
N MET A 60 4.26 -2.26 -8.89
CA MET A 60 3.46 -1.58 -7.88
C MET A 60 1.98 -1.91 -8.08
N ARG A 61 1.29 -2.30 -7.01
CA ARG A 61 -0.16 -2.50 -7.08
C ARG A 61 -0.87 -1.16 -7.22
N HIS A 62 -1.79 -1.07 -8.17
CA HIS A 62 -2.66 0.09 -8.33
C HIS A 62 -3.97 -0.08 -7.57
N ASP A 63 -4.45 1.00 -6.97
CA ASP A 63 -5.77 1.09 -6.35
C ASP A 63 -6.39 2.44 -6.73
N LYS A 64 -7.73 2.54 -6.69
CA LYS A 64 -8.46 3.75 -7.11
C LYS A 64 -8.45 4.84 -6.04
N GLU A 65 -8.01 4.50 -4.83
CA GLU A 65 -7.87 5.45 -3.74
C GLU A 65 -6.77 6.46 -4.04
N TYR A 66 -7.10 7.75 -3.95
CA TYR A 66 -6.16 8.84 -4.23
C TYR A 66 -4.88 8.73 -3.39
N GLU A 67 -5.01 8.38 -2.11
CA GLU A 67 -3.87 8.16 -1.21
C GLU A 67 -2.96 7.04 -1.72
N ALA A 68 -3.53 5.96 -2.27
CA ALA A 68 -2.77 4.85 -2.84
C ALA A 68 -2.01 5.29 -4.11
N GLU A 69 -2.64 6.08 -4.98
CA GLU A 69 -2.00 6.58 -6.19
C GLU A 69 -0.80 7.50 -5.89
N VAL A 70 -1.00 8.45 -4.97
CA VAL A 70 0.07 9.37 -4.53
C VAL A 70 1.22 8.56 -3.94
N TYR A 71 0.91 7.60 -3.08
CA TYR A 71 1.90 6.78 -2.42
C TYR A 71 2.69 5.88 -3.39
N VAL A 72 2.03 5.26 -4.38
CA VAL A 72 2.71 4.48 -5.44
C VAL A 72 3.63 5.36 -6.26
N LYS A 73 3.27 6.63 -6.52
CA LYS A 73 4.16 7.57 -7.22
C LYS A 73 5.40 7.89 -6.38
N GLU A 74 5.25 8.08 -5.06
CA GLU A 74 6.37 8.30 -4.15
C GLU A 74 7.32 7.08 -4.14
N LEU A 75 6.79 5.87 -4.04
CA LEU A 75 7.58 4.64 -4.09
C LEU A 75 8.35 4.48 -5.41
N ASN A 76 7.71 4.73 -6.54
CA ASN A 76 8.37 4.69 -7.83
C ASN A 76 9.51 5.69 -7.93
N LYS A 77 9.29 6.92 -7.45
CA LYS A 77 10.32 7.96 -7.43
C LYS A 77 11.52 7.56 -6.56
N ALA A 78 11.27 6.94 -5.41
CA ALA A 78 12.33 6.43 -4.53
C ALA A 78 13.14 5.32 -5.21
N MET A 79 12.48 4.38 -5.91
CA MET A 79 13.15 3.35 -6.69
C MET A 79 13.97 3.94 -7.85
N ASP A 80 13.43 4.91 -8.59
CA ASP A 80 14.14 5.58 -9.69
C ASP A 80 15.39 6.30 -9.21
N GLU A 81 15.31 6.98 -8.07
CA GLU A 81 16.45 7.64 -7.45
C GLU A 81 17.51 6.63 -6.98
N ALA A 82 17.08 5.53 -6.35
CA ALA A 82 17.97 4.46 -5.95
C ALA A 82 18.67 3.82 -7.16
N GLU A 83 17.94 3.52 -8.24
CA GLU A 83 18.52 3.01 -9.48
C GLU A 83 19.53 3.98 -10.09
N ARG A 84 19.20 5.27 -10.13
CA ARG A 84 20.10 6.31 -10.65
C ARG A 84 21.40 6.37 -9.85
N LEU A 85 21.32 6.34 -8.52
CA LEU A 85 22.49 6.34 -7.64
C LEU A 85 23.31 5.04 -7.78
N ALA A 86 22.64 3.90 -7.89
CA ALA A 86 23.29 2.60 -8.11
C ALA A 86 24.05 2.55 -9.44
N ARG A 87 23.48 3.10 -10.53
CA ARG A 87 24.18 3.24 -11.83
C ARG A 87 25.40 4.15 -11.74
N GLN A 88 25.38 5.12 -10.84
CA GLN A 88 26.50 6.03 -10.58
C GLN A 88 27.54 5.43 -9.60
N GLY A 89 27.33 4.21 -9.10
CA GLY A 89 28.18 3.57 -8.09
C GLY A 89 28.06 4.20 -6.69
N LYS A 90 27.08 5.09 -6.46
CA LYS A 90 26.89 5.83 -5.21
C LYS A 90 25.94 5.09 -4.27
N ASN A 91 26.20 3.81 -4.03
CA ASN A 91 25.28 2.93 -3.29
C ASN A 91 25.06 3.38 -1.84
N GLU A 92 26.09 3.97 -1.22
CA GLU A 92 26.02 4.49 0.16
C GLU A 92 25.08 5.69 0.31
N GLN A 93 24.77 6.40 -0.79
CA GLN A 93 23.86 7.55 -0.79
C GLN A 93 22.40 7.13 -0.98
N ILE A 94 22.14 5.84 -1.23
CA ILE A 94 20.79 5.31 -1.41
C ILE A 94 20.08 5.29 -0.04
N LYS A 95 19.02 6.09 0.07
CA LYS A 95 18.17 6.14 1.25
C LYS A 95 17.13 5.02 1.19
N GLU A 96 16.87 4.41 2.34
CA GLU A 96 15.76 3.48 2.48
C GLU A 96 14.45 4.28 2.61
N PRO A 97 13.36 3.83 1.96
CA PRO A 97 12.07 4.50 2.07
C PRO A 97 11.52 4.36 3.49
N GLU A 98 10.91 5.42 4.00
CA GLU A 98 10.20 5.37 5.29
C GLU A 98 8.95 4.51 5.16
N LEU A 99 8.83 3.51 6.04
CA LEU A 99 7.69 2.61 6.06
C LEU A 99 6.45 3.31 6.65
N ARG A 100 5.45 3.61 5.82
CA ARG A 100 4.19 4.25 6.21
C ARG A 100 3.09 3.25 6.55
N PHE A 101 3.13 2.04 6.01
CA PHE A 101 2.10 1.04 6.26
C PHE A 101 2.63 -0.07 7.18
N PRO A 102 1.89 -0.45 8.23
CA PRO A 102 2.29 -1.58 9.05
C PRO A 102 2.27 -2.86 8.20
N PRO A 103 3.20 -3.81 8.45
CA PRO A 103 3.21 -5.07 7.72
C PRO A 103 1.88 -5.80 7.94
N PRO A 104 1.34 -6.47 6.90
CA PRO A 104 0.09 -7.23 7.04
C PRO A 104 0.26 -8.30 8.12
N LYS A 105 -0.74 -8.44 9.00
CA LYS A 105 -0.73 -9.53 9.99
C LYS A 105 -0.85 -10.85 9.23
N LYS A 106 -0.07 -11.87 9.64
CA LYS A 106 -0.04 -13.20 9.00
C LYS A 106 -1.41 -13.88 8.83
N SER A 107 -2.46 -13.42 9.52
CA SER A 107 -3.82 -13.95 9.47
C SER A 107 -4.70 -13.45 8.33
N GLU A 108 -4.19 -12.57 7.45
CA GLU A 108 -4.95 -11.96 6.35
C GLU A 108 -4.62 -12.53 4.95
N TYR A 109 -3.95 -13.69 4.91
CA TYR A 109 -3.62 -14.43 3.68
C TYR A 109 -4.56 -15.62 3.45
#